data_AF-A0A0A0E988-F1
#
_entry.id   AF-A0A0A0E988-F1
#
_cell.length_a   1.000
_cell.length_b   1.000
_cell.length_c   1.000
_cell.angle_alpha   90.00
_cell.angle_beta   90.00
_cell.angle_gamma   90.00
#
_symmetry.space_group_name_H-M   'P 1'
#
loop_
_entity.id
_entity.type
_entity.pdbx_description
1 polymer ?
#
loop_
_entity_poly.entity_id
_entity_poly.type
_entity_poly.pdbx_seq_one_letter_code
_entity_poly.pdbx_strand_id
1 'polypeptide(L)'
;MQNFTRRELICAGAMGCFLPTTAWAHKVKLPERFEPQLVNTRRGDWVKGDVHVVPDDFFLYFMLEDGMAIRYGVGVGRKGLYEPGEFTVARKAK
;
A
#
# COMPACT_ATOMS: atom_id res chain seq x y z
N MET A 1 42.01 -33.90 -27.06
CA MET A 1 41.61 -32.55 -26.60
C MET A 1 40.42 -32.14 -27.43
N GLN A 2 39.21 -32.15 -26.88
CA GLN A 2 37.99 -31.83 -27.62
C GLN A 2 37.91 -30.32 -27.83
N ASN A 3 37.79 -29.89 -29.08
CA ASN A 3 37.77 -28.49 -29.46
C ASN A 3 36.32 -27.99 -29.44
N PHE A 4 35.97 -27.18 -28.44
CA PHE A 4 34.66 -26.53 -28.36
C PHE A 4 34.49 -25.47 -29.45
N THR A 5 33.37 -25.52 -30.15
CA THR A 5 33.10 -24.68 -31.32
C THR A 5 32.30 -23.44 -30.94
N ARG A 6 32.59 -22.29 -31.56
CA ARG A 6 31.90 -21.00 -31.30
C ARG A 6 30.37 -21.06 -31.36
N ARG A 7 29.80 -22.01 -32.14
CA ARG A 7 28.35 -22.26 -32.24
C ARG A 7 27.78 -22.93 -30.99
N GLU A 8 28.52 -23.83 -30.35
CA GLU A 8 28.10 -24.46 -29.10
C GLU A 8 28.03 -23.42 -27.97
N LEU A 9 28.94 -22.44 -27.98
CA LEU A 9 28.95 -21.36 -27.01
C LEU A 9 27.72 -20.42 -27.14
N ILE A 10 27.26 -20.16 -28.37
CA ILE A 10 26.09 -19.31 -28.64
C ILE A 10 24.78 -20.01 -28.22
N CYS A 11 24.66 -21.32 -28.50
CA CYS A 11 23.49 -22.09 -28.09
C CYS A 11 23.43 -22.32 -26.57
N ALA A 12 24.58 -22.47 -25.90
CA ALA A 12 24.64 -22.59 -24.44
C ALA A 12 24.24 -21.27 -23.72
N GLY A 13 24.54 -20.10 -24.31
CA GLY A 13 24.18 -18.80 -23.74
C GLY A 13 22.67 -18.49 -23.76
N ALA A 14 21.91 -19.08 -24.70
CA ALA A 14 20.49 -18.77 -24.89
C ALA A 14 19.54 -19.40 -23.86
N MET A 15 19.99 -20.41 -23.08
CA MET A 15 19.12 -21.10 -22.11
C MET A 15 18.88 -20.29 -20.80
N GLY A 16 19.70 -19.28 -20.51
CA GLY A 16 19.60 -18.52 -19.26
C GLY A 16 18.52 -17.43 -19.23
N CYS A 17 17.99 -17.01 -20.38
CA CYS A 17 17.12 -15.82 -20.49
C CYS A 17 15.61 -16.11 -20.48
N PHE A 18 15.19 -17.38 -20.37
CA PHE A 18 13.78 -17.79 -20.42
C PHE A 18 13.22 -18.31 -19.09
N LEU A 19 13.94 -18.18 -17.98
CA LEU A 19 13.34 -18.43 -16.67
C LEU A 19 12.49 -17.20 -16.32
N PRO A 20 11.15 -17.29 -16.29
CA PRO A 20 10.35 -16.21 -15.74
C PRO A 20 10.82 -16.02 -14.30
N THR A 21 11.46 -14.90 -14.01
CA THR A 21 11.71 -14.47 -12.64
C THR A 21 10.33 -14.33 -12.02
N THR A 22 9.97 -15.30 -11.19
CA THR A 22 8.81 -15.17 -10.31
C THR A 22 9.09 -13.97 -9.43
N ALA A 23 8.54 -12.82 -9.80
CA ALA A 23 8.64 -11.63 -8.98
C ALA A 23 7.87 -11.92 -7.69
N TRP A 24 8.60 -12.32 -6.64
CA TRP A 24 8.02 -12.45 -5.32
C TRP A 24 7.58 -11.07 -4.87
N ALA A 25 6.32 -10.96 -4.45
CA ALA A 25 5.81 -9.74 -3.87
C ALA A 25 6.69 -9.37 -2.67
N HIS A 26 7.24 -8.15 -2.66
CA HIS A 26 7.96 -7.67 -1.49
C HIS A 26 6.97 -7.59 -0.32
N LYS A 27 7.27 -8.31 0.77
CA LYS A 27 6.52 -8.18 2.01
C LYS A 27 6.76 -6.76 2.55
N VAL A 28 5.81 -5.87 2.31
CA VAL A 28 5.86 -4.50 2.84
C VAL A 28 5.78 -4.59 4.36
N LYS A 29 6.89 -4.32 5.03
CA LYS A 29 6.90 -4.09 6.47
C LYS A 29 6.67 -2.60 6.70
N LEU A 30 5.50 -2.25 7.20
CA LEU A 30 5.21 -0.88 7.59
C LEU A 30 6.01 -0.54 8.85
N PRO A 31 6.50 0.70 9.00
CA PRO A 31 6.93 1.19 10.30
C PRO A 31 5.79 1.08 11.31
N GLU A 32 6.10 0.67 12.54
CA GLU A 32 5.12 0.43 13.63
C GLU A 32 4.07 1.55 13.76
N ARG A 33 4.49 2.81 13.62
CA ARG A 33 3.60 3.99 13.72
C ARG A 33 2.47 4.02 12.68
N PHE A 34 2.62 3.31 11.56
CA PHE A 34 1.68 3.27 10.45
C PHE A 34 0.86 1.98 10.39
N GLU A 35 1.15 1.02 11.28
CA GLU A 35 0.30 -0.14 11.44
C GLU A 35 -1.09 0.28 11.99
N PRO A 36 -2.14 -0.50 11.70
CA PRO A 36 -3.47 -0.23 12.24
C PRO A 36 -3.46 -0.25 13.77
N GLN A 37 -3.90 0.84 14.40
CA GLN A 37 -3.91 0.98 15.85
C GLN A 37 -5.26 1.48 16.35
N LEU A 38 -5.77 0.87 17.41
CA LEU A 38 -6.95 1.36 18.13
C LEU A 38 -6.54 2.58 18.97
N VAL A 39 -7.14 3.73 18.71
CA VAL A 39 -6.82 4.99 19.37
C VAL A 39 -8.09 5.66 19.89
N ASN A 40 -7.96 6.46 20.95
CA ASN A 40 -9.00 7.38 21.36
C ASN A 40 -8.67 8.76 20.78
N THR A 41 -9.51 9.26 19.88
CA THR A 41 -9.32 10.59 19.25
C THR A 41 -9.71 11.73 20.19
N ARG A 42 -10.50 11.44 21.23
CA ARG A 42 -11.15 12.39 22.13
C ARG A 42 -12.00 13.43 21.39
N ARG A 43 -12.35 13.15 20.13
CA ARG A 43 -13.25 13.95 19.30
C ARG A 43 -14.68 13.59 19.63
N GLY A 44 -15.51 14.61 19.87
CA GLY A 44 -16.97 14.46 19.98
C GLY A 44 -17.71 14.92 18.73
N ASP A 45 -17.00 15.59 17.81
CA ASP A 45 -17.48 16.15 16.55
C ASP A 45 -17.46 15.15 15.38
N TRP A 46 -16.75 14.03 15.55
CA TRP A 46 -16.60 12.99 14.52
C TRP A 46 -17.56 11.84 14.78
N VAL A 47 -18.30 11.44 13.75
CA VAL A 47 -19.42 10.50 13.89
C VAL A 47 -18.95 9.07 13.69
N LYS A 48 -19.50 8.13 14.48
CA LYS A 48 -19.26 6.70 14.32
C LYS A 48 -19.58 6.24 12.89
N GLY A 49 -18.68 5.47 12.29
CA GLY A 49 -18.82 4.92 10.94
C GLY A 49 -18.19 5.80 9.86
N ASP A 50 -17.89 7.06 10.16
CA ASP A 50 -17.20 7.95 9.23
C ASP A 50 -15.73 7.60 9.11
N VAL A 51 -15.17 8.01 7.96
CA VAL A 51 -13.76 7.90 7.64
C VAL A 51 -13.18 9.30 7.53
N HIS A 52 -12.35 9.68 8.49
CA HIS A 52 -11.63 10.96 8.45
C HIS A 52 -10.22 10.74 7.91
N VAL A 53 -9.93 11.31 6.75
CA VAL A 53 -8.57 11.33 6.19
C VAL A 53 -7.93 12.66 6.60
N VAL A 54 -6.77 12.58 7.27
CA VAL A 54 -5.99 13.75 7.70
C VAL A 54 -4.66 13.73 6.95
N PRO A 55 -4.57 14.42 5.79
CA PRO A 55 -3.39 14.39 4.93
C PRO A 55 -2.11 14.87 5.61
N ASP A 56 -2.21 15.87 6.50
CA ASP A 56 -1.08 16.46 7.21
C ASP A 56 -0.38 15.44 8.12
N ASP A 57 -1.13 14.48 8.66
CA ASP A 57 -0.63 13.46 9.57
C ASP A 57 -0.35 12.11 8.88
N PHE A 58 -0.72 11.98 7.61
CA PHE A 58 -0.68 10.72 6.84
C PHE A 58 -1.48 9.57 7.48
N PHE A 59 -2.61 9.91 8.09
CA PHE A 59 -3.50 8.94 8.74
C PHE A 59 -4.94 9.03 8.26
N LEU A 60 -5.59 7.86 8.26
CA LEU A 60 -7.02 7.70 8.12
C LEU A 60 -7.59 7.14 9.42
N TYR A 61 -8.69 7.70 9.89
CA TYR A 61 -9.39 7.29 11.10
C TYR A 61 -10.76 6.73 10.73
N PHE A 62 -10.97 5.45 11.00
CA PHE A 62 -12.30 4.84 10.95
C PHE A 62 -12.95 4.92 12.33
N MET A 63 -14.00 5.73 12.44
CA MET A 63 -14.59 6.08 13.73
C MET A 63 -15.46 4.96 14.29
N LEU A 64 -15.25 4.67 15.57
CA LEU A 64 -16.02 3.74 16.39
C LEU A 64 -16.87 4.52 17.41
N GLU A 65 -17.32 3.86 18.47
CA GLU A 65 -18.08 4.47 19.57
C GLU A 65 -17.18 5.29 20.50
N ASP A 66 -17.77 6.25 21.21
CA ASP A 66 -17.13 7.03 22.28
C ASP A 66 -15.81 7.71 21.89
N GLY A 67 -15.71 8.19 20.64
CA GLY A 67 -14.52 8.85 20.10
C GLY A 67 -13.34 7.91 19.86
N MET A 68 -13.54 6.59 19.98
CA MET A 68 -12.55 5.59 19.56
C MET A 68 -12.48 5.52 18.05
N ALA A 69 -11.31 5.17 17.51
CA ALA A 69 -11.11 4.97 16.08
C ALA A 69 -10.03 3.93 15.83
N ILE A 70 -10.10 3.27 14.67
CA ILE A 70 -8.94 2.55 14.11
C ILE A 70 -8.17 3.53 13.22
N ARG A 71 -6.91 3.80 13.57
CA ARG A 71 -6.01 4.66 12.80
C ARG A 71 -5.17 3.82 11.85
N TYR A 72 -5.17 4.16 10.57
CA TYR A 72 -4.41 3.51 9.51
C TYR A 72 -3.41 4.48 8.90
N GLY A 73 -2.15 4.07 8.72
CA GLY A 73 -1.20 4.81 7.89
C GLY A 73 -1.64 4.81 6.43
N VAL A 74 -1.68 5.98 5.80
CA VAL A 74 -2.09 6.13 4.40
C VAL A 74 -1.09 6.98 3.60
N GLY A 75 -0.91 6.63 2.33
CA GLY A 75 -0.23 7.49 1.38
C GLY A 75 -1.21 8.52 0.83
N VAL A 76 -0.83 9.79 0.85
CA VAL A 76 -1.61 10.87 0.21
C VAL A 76 -1.08 11.09 -1.20
N GLY A 77 -1.98 11.35 -2.15
CA GLY A 77 -1.61 11.73 -3.50
C GLY A 77 -0.75 13.00 -3.54
N ARG A 78 -0.11 13.23 -4.70
CA ARG A 78 0.64 14.47 -4.95
C ARG A 78 -0.28 15.69 -4.82
N LYS A 79 0.31 16.86 -4.56
CA LYS A 79 -0.41 18.13 -4.51
C LYS A 79 -1.28 18.31 -5.76
N GLY A 80 -2.53 18.76 -5.56
CA GLY A 80 -3.51 18.97 -6.64
C GLY A 80 -4.22 17.71 -7.12
N LEU A 81 -4.04 16.56 -6.46
CA LEU A 81 -4.79 15.32 -6.74
C LEU A 81 -5.90 15.02 -5.71
N TYR A 82 -6.09 15.89 -4.73
CA TYR A 82 -7.15 15.76 -3.74
C TYR A 82 -7.78 17.12 -3.48
N GLU A 83 -9.08 17.10 -3.18
CA GLU A 83 -9.85 18.27 -2.80
C GLU A 83 -10.39 18.04 -1.38
N PRO A 84 -10.33 19.06 -0.50
CA PRO A 84 -10.92 18.96 0.83
C PRO A 84 -12.45 18.94 0.71
N GLY A 85 -13.09 18.10 1.52
CA GLY A 85 -14.55 18.02 1.54
C GLY A 85 -15.06 16.75 2.20
N GLU A 86 -16.38 16.60 2.15
CA GLU A 86 -17.09 15.42 2.59
C GLU A 86 -17.51 14.60 1.36
N PHE A 87 -17.26 13.30 1.40
CA PHE A 87 -17.52 12.40 0.29
C PHE A 87 -18.22 11.15 0.79
N THR A 88 -19.16 10.63 -0.01
CA THR A 88 -19.82 9.36 0.28
C THR A 88 -19.21 8.25 -0.57
N VAL A 89 -18.79 7.15 0.06
CA VAL A 89 -18.33 5.96 -0.66
C VAL A 89 -19.52 5.28 -1.35
N ALA A 90 -19.76 5.63 -2.62
CA ALA A 90 -20.92 5.14 -3.37
C ALA A 90 -20.79 3.69 -3.86
N ARG A 91 -19.56 3.18 -4.00
CA ARG A 91 -19.31 1.82 -4.51
C ARG A 91 -18.05 1.23 -3.90
N LYS A 92 -18.16 -0.05 -3.50
CA LYS A 92 -17.01 -0.92 -3.22
C LYS A 92 -16.96 -2.01 -4.28
N ALA A 93 -15.82 -2.16 -4.94
CA ALA A 93 -15.60 -3.17 -5.98
C ALA A 93 -14.66 -4.27 -5.47
N LYS A 94 -14.78 -5.48 -6.02
CA LYS A 94 -13.86 -6.59 -5.79
C LYS A 94 -12.92 -6.73 -6.99
#